data_AF-A0A804J5Y0-F1
#
_entry.id   AF-A0A804J5Y0-F1
#
_cell.length_a   1.000
_cell.length_b   1.000
_cell.length_c   1.000
_cell.angle_alpha   90.00
_cell.angle_beta   90.00
_cell.angle_gamma   90.00
#
_symmetry.space_group_name_H-M   'P 1'
#
loop_
_entity.id
_entity.type
_entity.pdbx_description
1 polymer ?
#
loop_
_entity_poly.entity_id
_entity_poly.type
_entity_poly.pdbx_seq_one_letter_code
_entity_poly.pdbx_strand_id
1 'polypeptide(L)'
;MHPPLTLHRHPMCAEIIEEFQKCHADHPIGKFFGECTELKIKLDRCFRQEKAVKRKANFEESKKFKERLQAYRKETAQKDI
;
A
#
# COMPACT_ATOMS: atom_id res chain seq x y z
N MET A 1 -2.52 14.38 5.47
CA MET A 1 -3.55 13.72 4.65
C MET A 1 -3.27 12.23 4.66
N HIS A 2 -4.14 11.40 5.24
CA HIS A 2 -4.01 9.93 5.19
C HIS A 2 -4.81 9.36 4.00
N PRO A 3 -4.40 8.23 3.40
CA PRO A 3 -5.18 7.50 2.42
C PRO A 3 -6.55 7.05 2.98
N PRO A 4 -7.53 6.71 2.11
CA PRO A 4 -8.81 6.17 2.55
C PRO A 4 -8.63 4.92 3.42
N LEU A 5 -9.31 4.85 4.57
CA LEU A 5 -9.21 3.77 5.56
C LEU A 5 -9.99 2.51 5.14
N THR A 6 -9.92 2.14 3.87
CA THR A 6 -10.61 0.96 3.35
C THR A 6 -9.89 -0.29 3.82
N LEU A 7 -10.42 -0.95 4.87
CA LEU A 7 -9.81 -2.10 5.55
C LEU A 7 -9.38 -3.21 4.58
N HIS A 8 -10.24 -3.54 3.60
CA HIS A 8 -9.95 -4.55 2.56
C HIS A 8 -8.71 -4.22 1.71
N ARG A 9 -8.30 -2.95 1.60
CA ARG A 9 -7.14 -2.55 0.79
C ARG A 9 -5.82 -2.56 1.58
N HIS A 10 -5.91 -2.64 2.90
CA HIS A 10 -4.80 -2.42 3.83
C HIS A 10 -4.70 -3.54 4.89
N PRO A 11 -4.57 -4.82 4.48
CA PRO A 11 -4.58 -5.95 5.41
C PRO A 11 -3.45 -5.89 6.45
N MET A 12 -2.30 -5.30 6.12
CA MET A 12 -1.18 -5.14 7.07
C MET A 12 -1.41 -4.06 8.13
N CYS A 13 -2.38 -3.18 7.93
CA CYS A 13 -2.65 -2.06 8.82
C CYS A 13 -4.04 -2.16 9.48
N ALA A 14 -4.70 -3.32 9.40
CA ALA A 14 -6.07 -3.51 9.86
C ALA A 14 -6.26 -3.14 11.33
N GLU A 15 -5.39 -3.66 12.20
CA GLU A 15 -5.43 -3.40 13.64
C GLU A 15 -5.29 -1.90 13.97
N ILE A 16 -4.34 -1.21 13.31
CA ILE A 16 -4.10 0.23 13.52
C ILE A 16 -5.28 1.07 13.00
N ILE A 17 -5.91 0.63 11.90
CA ILE A 17 -7.12 1.28 11.38
C ILE A 17 -8.27 1.16 12.40
N GLU A 18 -8.47 -0.02 12.98
CA GLU A 18 -9.50 -0.25 14.01
C GLU A 18 -9.27 0.61 15.25
N GLU A 19 -8.03 0.66 15.76
CA GLU A 19 -7.67 1.53 16.90
C GLU A 19 -7.92 3.02 16.58
N PHE A 20 -7.54 3.46 15.38
CA PHE A 20 -7.75 4.84 14.96
C PHE A 20 -9.23 5.19 14.81
N GLN A 21 -10.02 4.28 14.24
CA GLN A 21 -11.48 4.45 14.14
C GLN A 21 -12.14 4.47 15.51
N LYS A 22 -11.71 3.61 16.43
CA LYS A 22 -12.18 3.60 17.82
C LYS A 22 -11.87 4.92 18.52
N CYS A 23 -10.65 5.44 18.38
CA CYS A 23 -10.30 6.76 18.93
C CYS A 23 -11.20 7.88 18.38
N HIS A 24 -11.52 7.88 17.08
CA HIS A 24 -12.44 8.85 16.51
C HIS A 24 -13.90 8.68 16.98
N ALA A 25 -14.32 7.46 17.31
CA ALA A 25 -15.65 7.17 17.85
C ALA A 25 -15.77 7.60 19.31
N ASP A 26 -14.75 7.33 20.12
CA ASP A 26 -14.68 7.69 21.55
C ASP A 26 -14.49 9.21 21.73
N HIS A 27 -13.79 9.86 20.80
CA HIS A 27 -13.42 11.28 20.86
C HIS A 27 -13.95 12.08 19.65
N PRO A 28 -15.28 12.23 19.50
CA PRO A 28 -15.88 12.88 18.32
C PRO A 28 -15.48 14.35 18.17
N ILE A 29 -15.20 15.04 19.29
CA ILE A 29 -14.70 16.42 19.32
C ILE A 29 -13.16 16.42 19.37
N GLY A 30 -12.58 15.55 20.21
CA GLY A 30 -11.13 15.43 20.43
C GLY A 30 -10.31 15.08 19.19
N LYS A 31 -10.92 14.44 18.18
CA LYS A 31 -10.29 14.21 16.87
C LYS A 31 -9.83 15.51 16.18
N PHE A 32 -10.50 16.64 16.43
CA PHE A 32 -10.12 17.94 15.88
C PHE A 32 -9.03 18.63 16.70
N PHE A 33 -8.91 18.30 17.99
CA PHE A 33 -7.91 18.83 18.91
C PHE A 33 -6.63 17.99 18.97
N GLY A 34 -6.58 16.88 18.24
CA GLY A 34 -5.38 16.06 18.08
C GLY A 34 -5.24 14.92 19.09
N GLU A 35 -6.30 14.54 19.81
CA GLU A 35 -6.27 13.42 20.77
C GLU A 35 -5.85 12.09 20.11
N CYS A 36 -6.15 11.91 18.81
CA CYS A 36 -5.81 10.71 18.05
C CYS A 36 -4.53 10.86 17.18
N THR A 37 -3.69 11.88 17.42
CA THR A 37 -2.53 12.19 16.56
C THR A 37 -1.48 11.08 16.55
N GLU A 38 -1.21 10.45 17.69
CA GLU A 38 -0.23 9.36 17.77
C GLU A 38 -0.66 8.14 16.94
N LEU A 39 -1.95 7.77 17.01
CA LEU A 39 -2.52 6.69 16.20
C LEU A 39 -2.45 7.03 14.71
N LYS A 40 -2.71 8.30 14.35
CA LYS A 40 -2.55 8.77 12.97
C LYS A 40 -1.11 8.63 12.46
N ILE A 41 -0.11 8.96 13.28
CA ILE A 41 1.30 8.82 12.89
C ILE A 41 1.66 7.34 12.67
N LYS A 42 1.22 6.45 13.56
CA LYS A 42 1.40 4.99 13.41
C LYS A 42 0.75 4.48 12.13
N LEU A 43 -0.48 4.92 11.86
CA LEU A 43 -1.23 4.55 10.67
C LEU A 43 -0.52 5.01 9.39
N ASP A 44 -0.08 6.27 9.32
CA ASP A 44 0.65 6.80 8.17
C ASP A 44 1.98 6.03 7.95
N ARG A 45 2.66 5.65 9.02
CA ARG A 45 3.88 4.81 8.94
C ARG A 45 3.56 3.44 8.36
N CYS A 46 2.48 2.80 8.81
CA CYS A 46 2.06 1.51 8.31
C CYS A 46 1.71 1.57 6.82
N PHE A 47 0.93 2.56 6.39
CA PHE A 47 0.60 2.74 4.97
C PHE A 47 1.83 2.98 4.08
N ARG A 48 2.84 3.70 4.58
CA ARG A 48 4.09 3.87 3.85
C ARG A 48 4.84 2.56 3.69
N GLN A 49 4.89 1.74 4.73
CA GLN A 49 5.52 0.41 4.68
C GLN A 49 4.78 -0.52 3.72
N GLU A 50 3.45 -0.57 3.82
CA GLU A 50 2.65 -1.39 2.92
C GLU A 50 2.83 -0.98 1.46
N LYS A 51 2.83 0.33 1.19
CA LYS A 51 3.09 0.85 -0.15
C LYS A 51 4.48 0.47 -0.64
N ALA A 52 5.49 0.48 0.23
CA ALA A 52 6.85 0.07 -0.13
C ALA A 52 6.92 -1.43 -0.49
N VAL A 53 6.28 -2.30 0.30
CA VAL A 53 6.20 -3.74 0.01
C VAL A 53 5.51 -4.00 -1.32
N LYS A 54 4.32 -3.43 -1.54
CA LYS A 54 3.58 -3.56 -2.81
C LYS A 54 4.39 -3.03 -4.00
N ARG A 55 5.07 -1.90 -3.84
CA ARG A 55 5.95 -1.35 -4.89
C ARG A 55 7.10 -2.28 -5.25
N LYS A 56 7.73 -2.91 -4.25
CA LYS A 56 8.81 -3.87 -4.48
C LYS A 56 8.31 -5.10 -5.24
N ALA A 57 7.20 -5.68 -4.81
CA ALA A 57 6.59 -6.83 -5.49
C ALA A 57 6.22 -6.51 -6.95
N ASN A 58 5.55 -5.37 -7.19
CA ASN A 58 5.19 -4.95 -8.54
C ASN A 58 6.41 -4.67 -9.41
N PHE A 59 7.50 -4.14 -8.84
CA PHE A 59 8.74 -3.91 -9.57
C PHE A 59 9.39 -5.23 -10.01
N GLU A 60 9.46 -6.22 -9.11
CA GLU A 60 9.99 -7.54 -9.42
C GLU A 60 9.16 -8.26 -10.49
N GLU A 61 7.84 -8.19 -10.39
CA GLU A 61 6.93 -8.76 -11.39
C GLU A 61 7.07 -8.08 -12.76
N SER A 62 7.11 -6.73 -12.77
CA SER A 62 7.32 -5.94 -13.99
C SER A 62 8.66 -6.28 -14.65
N LYS A 63 9.73 -6.45 -13.86
CA LYS A 63 11.04 -6.88 -14.38
C LYS A 63 10.95 -8.25 -15.06
N LYS A 64 10.37 -9.25 -14.39
CA LYS A 64 10.17 -10.60 -14.95
C LYS A 64 9.29 -10.59 -16.20
N PHE A 65 8.28 -9.75 -16.25
CA PHE A 65 7.42 -9.61 -17.42
C PHE A 65 8.17 -8.98 -18.59
N LYS A 66 8.95 -7.92 -18.32
CA LYS A 66 9.78 -7.26 -19.34
C LYS A 66 10.82 -8.21 -19.92
N GLU A 67 11.50 -9.00 -19.10
CA GLU A 67 12.47 -10.01 -19.54
C GLU A 67 11.81 -11.07 -20.44
N ARG A 68 10.65 -11.61 -20.04
CA ARG A 68 9.88 -12.55 -20.85
C ARG A 68 9.45 -11.96 -22.19
N LEU A 69 8.96 -10.73 -22.19
CA LEU A 69 8.53 -10.05 -23.41
C LEU A 69 9.71 -9.78 -24.35
N GLN A 70 10.89 -9.44 -23.81
CA GLN A 70 12.10 -9.27 -24.62
C GLN A 70 12.59 -10.58 -25.23
N ALA A 71 12.56 -11.68 -24.47
CA ALA A 71 12.91 -13.01 -25.00
C ALA A 71 11.97 -13.41 -26.14
N TYR A 72 10.65 -13.31 -25.92
CA TYR A 72 9.65 -13.61 -26.94
C TYR A 72 9.86 -12.80 -28.23
N ARG A 73 10.10 -11.48 -28.11
CA ARG A 73 10.36 -10.62 -29.28
C ARG A 73 11.60 -11.02 -30.07
N LYS A 74 12.65 -11.50 -29.40
CA LYS A 74 13.87 -11.99 -30.07
C LYS A 74 13.61 -13.31 -30.79
N GLU A 75 12.89 -14.23 -30.16
CA GLU A 75 12.51 -15.51 -30.76
C GLU A 75 11.64 -15.33 -32.00
N THR A 76 10.65 -14.43 -31.96
CA THR A 76 9.81 -14.15 -33.14
C THR A 76 10.62 -13.54 -34.27
N ALA A 77 11.47 -12.55 -33.98
CA ALA A 77 12.31 -11.90 -34.99
C ALA A 77 13.31 -12.87 -35.65
N GLN A 78 13.75 -13.91 -34.94
CA GLN A 78 14.64 -14.93 -35.49
C GLN A 78 13.91 -15.99 -36.34
N LYS A 79 12.61 -16.21 -36.12
CA LYS A 79 11.78 -17.13 -36.92
C LYS A 79 11.27 -16.49 -38.22
N ASP A 80 11.28 -15.17 -38.29
CA ASP A 80 10.84 -14.40 -39.46
C ASP A 80 11.98 -14.18 -40.50
N ILE A 81 13.15 -14.82 -40.32
CA ILE A 81 14.33 -14.82 -41.20
C ILE A 81 14.56 -16.25 -41.72
#